data_AF-A0A0M0J7Q5-F1
#
_entry.id   AF-A0A0M0J7Q5-F1
#
_cell.length_a   1.000
_cell.length_b   1.000
_cell.length_c   1.000
_cell.angle_alpha   90.00
_cell.angle_beta   90.00
_cell.angle_gamma   90.00
#
_symmetry.space_group_name_H-M   'P 1'
#
loop_
_entity.id
_entity.type
_entity.pdbx_description
1 polymer ?
#
loop_
_entity_poly.entity_id
_entity_poly.type
_entity_poly.pdbx_seq_one_letter_code
_entity_poly.pdbx_strand_id
1 'polypeptide(L)'
;MNGVSGIIRLYDFSAPDANGDIVDFARYCGKVVLVINVASRCDFTGPMYDHIRELQNRFGADDDFKILAFPCNQFLKREPLSAVEVCRFAEDKGIKVGATVHIYDKVHVAGKSAHPLWKWLKAERSDPACWGREIK
;
A
#
# COMPACT_ATOMS: atom_id res chain seq x y z
N MET A 1 -17.92 32.54 7.87
CA MET A 1 -17.87 31.75 6.63
C MET A 1 -17.68 30.30 7.05
N ASN A 2 -18.69 29.47 6.82
CA ASN A 2 -18.78 28.12 7.37
C ASN A 2 -17.81 27.19 6.63
N GLY A 3 -16.73 26.79 7.30
CA GLY A 3 -15.79 25.81 6.80
C GLY A 3 -16.44 24.43 6.81
N VAL A 4 -16.76 23.91 5.63
CA VAL A 4 -17.00 22.48 5.47
C VAL A 4 -15.67 21.82 5.79
N SER A 5 -15.55 21.20 6.96
CA SER A 5 -14.44 20.31 7.27
C SER A 5 -14.53 19.15 6.28
N GLY A 6 -13.75 19.22 5.20
CA GLY A 6 -13.73 18.19 4.17
C GLY A 6 -13.37 16.85 4.80
N ILE A 7 -14.23 15.85 4.63
CA ILE A 7 -13.93 14.47 5.02
C ILE A 7 -12.76 14.01 4.16
N ILE A 8 -11.60 13.77 4.79
CA ILE A 8 -10.41 13.23 4.13
C ILE A 8 -10.70 11.77 3.77
N ARG A 9 -10.40 11.39 2.52
CA ARG A 9 -10.58 10.04 1.99
C ARG A 9 -9.27 9.55 1.38
N LEU A 10 -9.21 8.24 1.13
CA LEU A 10 -8.12 7.63 0.37
C LEU A 10 -7.85 8.34 -0.97
N TYR A 11 -8.91 8.87 -1.60
CA TYR A 11 -8.89 9.53 -2.91
C TYR A 11 -8.21 10.90 -2.91
N ASP A 12 -7.94 11.48 -1.73
CA ASP A 12 -7.25 12.77 -1.61
C ASP A 12 -5.71 12.61 -1.58
N PHE A 13 -5.21 11.38 -1.71
CA PHE A 13 -3.78 11.07 -1.66
C PHE A 13 -3.24 10.72 -3.05
N SER A 14 -1.93 10.85 -3.19
CA SER A 14 -1.17 10.39 -4.33
C SER A 14 0.16 9.82 -3.84
N ALA A 15 0.79 8.97 -4.65
CA ALA A 15 2.16 8.52 -4.39
C ALA A 15 2.89 8.27 -5.72
N PRO A 16 4.22 8.49 -5.76
CA PRO A 16 5.03 8.05 -6.89
C PRO A 16 4.98 6.53 -7.02
N ASP A 17 4.79 6.02 -8.23
CA ASP A 17 4.91 4.61 -8.53
C ASP A 17 6.38 4.14 -8.50
N ALA A 18 6.63 2.88 -8.83
CA ALA A 18 7.98 2.34 -8.85
C ALA A 18 8.94 3.03 -9.85
N ASN A 19 8.43 3.74 -10.86
CA ASN A 19 9.22 4.52 -11.82
C ASN A 19 9.35 6.00 -11.43
N GLY A 20 8.67 6.43 -10.36
CA GLY A 20 8.65 7.81 -9.88
C GLY A 20 7.49 8.64 -10.41
N ASP A 21 6.60 8.08 -11.23
CA ASP A 21 5.45 8.79 -11.78
C ASP A 21 4.36 8.94 -10.72
N ILE A 22 3.84 10.16 -10.56
CA ILE A 22 2.81 10.42 -9.55
C ILE A 22 1.48 9.77 -9.98
N VAL A 23 0.98 8.88 -9.12
CA VAL A 23 -0.33 8.26 -9.28
C VAL A 23 -1.32 8.85 -8.28
N ASP A 24 -2.35 9.50 -8.80
CA ASP A 24 -3.50 9.99 -8.03
C ASP A 24 -4.42 8.83 -7.60
N PHE A 25 -4.80 8.79 -6.33
CA PHE A 25 -5.63 7.70 -5.78
C PHE A 25 -7.12 7.90 -6.01
N ALA A 26 -7.55 9.02 -6.57
CA ALA A 26 -8.89 9.19 -7.13
C ALA A 26 -9.24 8.07 -8.13
N ARG A 27 -8.24 7.49 -8.81
CA ARG A 27 -8.41 6.33 -9.70
C ARG A 27 -8.94 5.07 -9.01
N TYR A 28 -8.92 5.02 -7.68
CA TYR A 28 -9.42 3.90 -6.89
C TYR A 28 -10.83 4.17 -6.32
N CYS A 29 -11.48 5.25 -6.74
CA CYS A 29 -12.86 5.54 -6.35
C CYS A 29 -13.80 4.38 -6.72
N GLY A 30 -14.64 3.98 -5.76
CA GLY A 30 -15.58 2.86 -5.93
C GLY A 30 -14.97 1.46 -5.75
N LYS A 31 -13.64 1.36 -5.56
CA LYS A 31 -12.95 0.08 -5.38
C LYS A 31 -12.71 -0.23 -3.91
N VAL A 32 -12.67 -1.51 -3.57
CA VAL A 32 -12.12 -1.99 -2.30
C VAL A 32 -10.60 -1.97 -2.39
N VAL A 33 -9.96 -1.26 -1.47
CA VAL A 33 -8.51 -1.07 -1.48
C VAL A 33 -7.87 -1.63 -0.22
N LEU A 34 -6.87 -2.51 -0.40
CA LEU A 34 -5.98 -2.99 0.63
C LEU A 34 -4.63 -2.26 0.53
N VAL A 35 -4.32 -1.43 1.52
CA VAL A 35 -3.03 -0.74 1.63
C VAL A 35 -2.08 -1.57 2.50
N ILE A 36 -0.90 -1.90 1.98
CA ILE A 36 0.11 -2.71 2.69
C ILE A 36 1.51 -2.10 2.57
N ASN A 37 2.30 -2.20 3.63
CA ASN A 37 3.74 -1.96 3.56
C ASN A 37 4.47 -3.29 3.37
N VAL A 38 5.46 -3.34 2.48
CA VAL A 38 6.13 -4.59 2.11
C VAL A 38 7.63 -4.61 2.42
N ALA A 39 8.04 -5.81 2.85
CA ALA A 39 9.35 -6.37 3.15
C ALA A 39 9.85 -7.40 2.11
N SER A 40 11.06 -7.31 1.56
CA SER A 40 11.70 -8.32 0.70
C SER A 40 12.60 -9.26 1.50
N ARG A 41 13.19 -8.78 2.61
CA ARG A 41 14.05 -9.58 3.51
C ARG A 41 13.46 -9.73 4.91
N CYS A 42 12.19 -10.11 5.00
CA CYS A 42 11.51 -10.38 6.25
C CYS A 42 11.12 -11.86 6.35
N ASP A 43 11.13 -12.43 7.55
CA ASP A 43 10.72 -13.84 7.76
C ASP A 43 9.24 -14.06 7.37
N PHE A 44 8.44 -12.99 7.36
CA PHE A 44 7.05 -12.99 6.92
C PHE A 44 6.86 -12.71 5.41
N THR A 45 7.93 -12.42 4.67
CA THR A 45 7.84 -12.08 3.24
C THR A 45 7.21 -13.21 2.44
N GLY A 46 7.69 -14.45 2.58
CA GLY A 46 7.14 -15.60 1.85
C GLY A 46 5.63 -15.76 2.05
N PRO A 47 5.16 -15.96 3.31
CA PRO A 47 3.74 -16.08 3.61
C PRO A 47 2.90 -14.88 3.17
N MET A 48 3.43 -13.66 3.29
CA MET A 48 2.72 -12.45 2.85
C MET A 48 2.47 -12.45 1.35
N TYR A 49 3.48 -12.78 0.53
CA TYR A 49 3.33 -12.84 -0.93
C TYR A 49 2.41 -13.99 -1.36
N ASP A 50 2.38 -15.10 -0.62
CA ASP A 50 1.41 -16.18 -0.86
C ASP A 50 -0.04 -15.69 -0.65
N HIS A 51 -0.31 -14.93 0.43
CA HIS A 51 -1.62 -14.34 0.65
C HIS A 51 -1.98 -13.27 -0.39
N ILE A 52 -1.03 -12.43 -0.82
CA ILE A 52 -1.26 -11.45 -1.89
C ILE A 52 -1.67 -12.18 -3.18
N ARG A 53 -0.98 -13.29 -3.51
CA ARG A 53 -1.32 -14.11 -4.67
C ARG A 53 -2.71 -14.74 -4.55
N GLU A 54 -3.08 -15.23 -3.38
CA GLU A 54 -4.43 -15.77 -3.13
C GLU A 54 -5.50 -14.69 -3.34
N LEU A 55 -5.34 -13.51 -2.72
CA LEU A 55 -6.26 -12.39 -2.86
C LEU A 55 -6.38 -11.94 -4.32
N GLN A 56 -5.25 -11.83 -5.01
CA GLN A 56 -5.21 -11.53 -6.44
C GLN A 56 -6.00 -12.56 -7.25
N ASN A 57 -5.83 -13.86 -6.98
CA ASN A 57 -6.55 -14.91 -7.71
C ASN A 57 -8.05 -14.91 -7.42
N ARG A 58 -8.45 -14.56 -6.20
CA ARG A 58 -9.86 -14.58 -5.76
C ARG A 58 -10.63 -13.34 -6.17
N PHE A 59 -10.01 -12.17 -6.13
CA PHE A 59 -10.69 -10.88 -6.27
C PHE A 59 -10.15 -10.03 -7.43
N GLY A 60 -9.11 -10.48 -8.13
CA GLY A 60 -8.46 -9.70 -9.17
C GLY A 60 -9.16 -9.68 -10.54
N ALA A 61 -10.23 -10.46 -10.72
CA ALA A 61 -10.94 -10.58 -12.00
C ALA A 61 -11.81 -9.35 -12.32
N ASP A 62 -12.52 -8.82 -11.32
CA ASP A 62 -13.59 -7.83 -11.54
C ASP A 62 -13.12 -6.37 -11.41
N ASP A 63 -11.80 -6.11 -11.37
CA ASP A 63 -11.17 -4.78 -11.23
C ASP A 63 -11.57 -3.94 -9.98
N ASP A 64 -12.53 -4.43 -9.19
CA ASP A 64 -13.10 -3.79 -8.00
C ASP A 64 -12.23 -3.91 -6.74
N PHE A 65 -11.19 -4.76 -6.77
CA PHE A 65 -10.26 -4.93 -5.67
C PHE A 65 -8.84 -4.54 -6.08
N LYS A 66 -8.18 -3.74 -5.24
CA LYS A 66 -6.80 -3.29 -5.45
C LYS A 66 -5.94 -3.45 -4.21
N ILE A 67 -4.69 -3.85 -4.41
CA ILE A 67 -3.65 -3.88 -3.40
C ILE A 67 -2.64 -2.77 -3.72
N LEU A 68 -2.47 -1.82 -2.81
CA LEU A 68 -1.45 -0.77 -2.90
C LEU A 68 -0.29 -1.14 -1.98
N ALA A 69 0.80 -1.59 -2.57
CA ALA A 69 1.98 -2.08 -1.87
C ALA A 69 3.07 -0.99 -1.82
N PHE A 70 3.50 -0.67 -0.60
CA PHE A 70 4.49 0.35 -0.32
C PHE A 70 5.77 -0.28 0.27
N PRO A 71 6.85 -0.40 -0.50
CA PRO A 71 8.15 -0.80 0.04
C PRO A 71 8.54 0.08 1.21
N CYS A 72 8.99 -0.50 2.32
CA CYS A 72 9.38 0.27 3.51
C CYS A 72 10.60 -0.32 4.22
N ASN A 73 11.64 0.51 4.38
CA ASN A 73 12.91 0.07 4.98
C ASN A 73 13.08 0.46 6.46
N GLN A 74 12.03 0.99 7.11
CA GLN A 74 12.12 1.47 8.50
C GLN A 74 12.23 0.34 9.54
N PHE A 75 11.83 -0.89 9.18
CA PHE A 75 11.81 -2.03 10.08
C PHE A 75 13.05 -2.90 9.86
N LEU A 76 14.02 -2.80 10.77
CA LEU A 76 15.27 -3.57 10.75
C LEU A 76 16.01 -3.56 9.40
N LYS A 77 15.82 -2.51 8.60
CA LYS A 77 16.39 -2.33 7.25
C LYS A 77 16.14 -3.55 6.32
N ARG A 78 14.94 -4.14 6.39
CA ARG A 78 14.57 -5.33 5.62
C ARG A 78 14.11 -5.08 4.18
N GLU A 79 14.10 -3.82 3.72
CA GLU A 79 13.80 -3.45 2.33
C GLU A 79 14.98 -2.77 1.63
N PRO A 80 16.03 -3.52 1.28
CA PRO A 80 17.19 -2.95 0.61
C PRO A 80 16.92 -2.63 -0.87
N LEU A 81 15.98 -3.33 -1.50
CA LEU A 81 15.69 -3.20 -2.93
C LEU A 81 15.07 -1.84 -3.27
N SER A 82 15.36 -1.32 -4.46
CA SER A 82 14.63 -0.20 -5.08
C SER A 82 13.20 -0.63 -5.43
N ALA A 83 12.29 0.33 -5.61
CA ALA A 83 10.90 0.01 -5.95
C ALA A 83 10.78 -0.83 -7.25
N VAL A 84 11.58 -0.52 -8.27
CA VAL A 84 11.67 -1.30 -9.51
C VAL A 84 12.12 -2.75 -9.26
N GLU A 85 13.10 -2.96 -8.37
CA GLU A 85 13.54 -4.30 -7.99
C GLU A 85 12.48 -5.04 -7.17
N VAL A 86 11.68 -4.32 -6.35
CA VAL A 86 10.54 -4.91 -5.62
C VAL A 86 9.45 -5.36 -6.59
N CYS A 87 9.21 -4.65 -7.69
CA CYS A 87 8.33 -5.11 -8.75
C CYS A 87 8.78 -6.46 -9.31
N ARG A 88 10.06 -6.57 -9.69
CA ARG A 88 10.64 -7.83 -10.20
C ARG A 88 10.54 -8.95 -9.18
N PHE A 89 10.87 -8.65 -7.92
CA PHE A 89 10.73 -9.60 -6.82
C PHE A 89 9.29 -10.09 -6.65
N ALA A 90 8.30 -9.20 -6.78
CA ALA A 90 6.88 -9.58 -6.70
C ALA A 90 6.46 -10.47 -7.88
N GLU A 91 6.91 -10.14 -9.09
CA GLU A 91 6.65 -10.93 -10.30
C GLU A 91 7.25 -12.34 -10.18
N ASP A 92 8.48 -12.47 -9.66
CA ASP A 92 9.12 -13.76 -9.35
C ASP A 92 8.32 -14.60 -8.33
N LYS A 93 7.46 -13.96 -7.53
CA LYS A 93 6.53 -14.63 -6.60
C LYS A 93 5.15 -14.94 -7.22
N GLY A 94 4.96 -14.64 -8.50
CA GLY A 94 3.72 -14.86 -9.24
C GLY A 94 2.67 -13.76 -9.05
N ILE A 95 3.09 -12.56 -8.66
CA ILE A 95 2.21 -11.39 -8.56
C ILE A 95 2.14 -10.68 -9.91
N LYS A 96 0.93 -10.32 -10.33
CA LYS A 96 0.67 -9.55 -11.56
C LYS A 96 0.70 -8.07 -11.22
N VAL A 97 1.90 -7.49 -11.23
CA VAL A 97 2.12 -6.07 -10.95
C VAL A 97 1.44 -5.21 -12.02
N GLY A 98 0.79 -4.13 -11.60
CA GLY A 98 0.05 -3.21 -12.49
C GLY A 98 -1.42 -3.60 -12.74
N ALA A 99 -1.82 -4.82 -12.39
CA ALA A 99 -3.22 -5.27 -12.46
C ALA A 99 -3.93 -5.09 -11.10
N THR A 100 -4.00 -6.15 -10.30
CA THR A 100 -4.60 -6.11 -8.95
C THR A 100 -3.64 -5.47 -7.95
N VAL A 101 -2.33 -5.66 -8.14
CA VAL A 101 -1.29 -5.19 -7.21
C VAL A 101 -0.51 -4.05 -7.85
N HIS A 102 -0.52 -2.90 -7.18
CA HIS A 102 0.28 -1.72 -7.57
C HIS A 102 1.39 -1.53 -6.54
N ILE A 103 2.63 -1.49 -7.01
CA ILE A 103 3.80 -1.23 -6.17
C ILE A 103 4.23 0.21 -6.38
N TYR A 104 4.38 0.92 -5.27
CA TYR A 104 4.77 2.32 -5.22
C TYR A 104 6.25 2.48 -4.89
N ASP A 105 6.74 3.71 -4.98
CA ASP A 105 8.05 4.04 -4.47
C ASP A 105 8.15 3.79 -2.95
N LYS A 106 9.38 3.66 -2.48
CA LYS A 106 9.69 3.42 -1.07
C LYS A 106 9.27 4.62 -0.23
N VAL A 107 8.49 4.37 0.81
CA VAL A 107 8.01 5.42 1.72
C VAL A 107 8.35 5.13 3.17
N HIS A 108 8.35 6.19 3.98
CA HIS A 108 8.28 6.06 5.42
C HIS A 108 6.79 5.91 5.82
N VAL A 109 6.48 4.92 6.65
CA VAL A 109 5.13 4.65 7.17
C VAL A 109 5.00 5.05 8.64
N ALA A 110 6.11 5.33 9.32
CA ALA A 110 6.17 5.74 10.72
C ALA A 110 7.04 6.99 10.95
N GLY A 111 6.77 7.68 12.05
CA GLY A 111 7.51 8.89 12.46
C GLY A 111 7.11 10.17 11.73
N LYS A 112 7.86 11.25 11.98
CA LYS A 112 7.57 12.60 11.45
C LYS A 112 7.59 12.67 9.93
N SER A 113 8.47 11.89 9.30
CA SER A 113 8.63 11.80 7.85
C SER A 113 7.66 10.82 7.19
N ALA A 114 6.71 10.22 7.94
CA ALA A 114 5.77 9.29 7.35
C ALA A 114 4.95 9.98 6.24
N HIS A 115 4.71 9.24 5.16
CA HIS A 115 3.90 9.70 4.05
C HIS A 115 2.49 10.07 4.55
N PRO A 116 1.86 11.14 4.03
CA PRO A 116 0.57 11.65 4.53
C PRO A 116 -0.52 10.58 4.63
N LEU A 117 -0.63 9.70 3.64
CA LEU A 117 -1.53 8.54 3.67
C LEU A 117 -1.39 7.72 4.95
N TRP A 118 -0.16 7.38 5.35
CA TRP A 118 0.09 6.52 6.51
C TRP A 118 -0.19 7.23 7.83
N LYS A 119 0.00 8.56 7.89
CA LYS A 119 -0.43 9.37 9.04
C LYS A 119 -1.95 9.38 9.17
N TRP A 120 -2.66 9.54 8.06
CA TRP A 120 -4.11 9.51 8.02
C TRP A 120 -4.67 8.12 8.38
N LEU A 121 -4.17 7.05 7.75
CA LEU A 121 -4.57 5.66 8.08
C LEU A 121 -4.35 5.32 9.56
N LYS A 122 -3.28 5.85 10.18
CA LYS A 122 -3.04 5.70 11.63
C LYS A 122 -4.06 6.46 12.47
N ALA A 123 -4.48 7.64 12.04
CA ALA A 123 -5.48 8.46 12.73
C ALA A 123 -6.89 7.87 12.64
N GLU A 124 -7.29 7.41 11.45
CA GLU A 124 -8.61 6.78 11.21
C GLU A 124 -8.80 5.49 12.04
N ARG A 125 -7.72 4.77 12.35
CA ARG A 125 -7.77 3.56 13.20
C ARG A 125 -8.22 3.79 14.65
N SER A 126 -8.38 5.04 15.07
CA SER A 126 -9.03 5.37 16.34
C SER A 126 -10.53 5.06 16.32
N ASP A 127 -11.10 4.81 15.14
CA ASP A 127 -12.47 4.33 14.94
C ASP A 127 -12.58 2.83 15.28
N PRO A 128 -13.47 2.43 16.20
CA PRO A 128 -13.76 1.02 16.53
C PRO A 128 -14.14 0.13 15.34
N ALA A 129 -14.57 0.72 14.21
CA ALA A 129 -14.90 0.01 12.98
C ALA A 129 -13.67 -0.38 12.13
N CYS A 130 -12.50 0.20 12.39
CA CYS A 130 -11.28 -0.07 11.62
C CYS A 130 -10.56 -1.36 12.07
N TRP A 131 -10.33 -2.27 11.12
CA TRP A 131 -9.61 -3.52 11.37
C TRP A 131 -8.08 -3.35 11.33
N GLY A 132 -7.42 -3.91 12.35
CA GLY A 132 -5.97 -3.88 12.56
C GLY A 132 -5.56 -2.83 13.61
N ARG A 133 -4.91 -3.27 14.69
CA ARG A 133 -4.75 -2.44 15.90
C ARG A 133 -3.42 -1.68 16.00
N GLU A 134 -2.42 -2.07 15.20
CA GLU A 134 -1.11 -1.41 15.18
C GLU A 134 -0.54 -1.39 13.75
N ILE A 135 0.04 -0.26 13.35
CA ILE A 135 1.00 -0.20 12.25
C ILE A 135 2.32 0.04 12.98
N LYS A 136 3.11 -1.02 13.14
CA LYS A 136 4.44 -0.92 13.75
C LYS A 136 5.28 0.10 13.02
#